data_AF-A0A200PLM3-F1
#
_entry.id   AF-A0A200PLM3-F1
#
_cell.length_a   1.000
_cell.length_b   1.000
_cell.length_c   1.000
_cell.angle_alpha   90.00
_cell.angle_beta   90.00
_cell.angle_gamma   90.00
#
_symmetry.space_group_name_H-M   'P 1'
#
loop_
_entity.id
_entity.type
_entity.pdbx_description
1 polymer ?
#
loop_
_entity_poly.entity_id
_entity_poly.type
_entity_poly.pdbx_seq_one_letter_code
_entity_poly.pdbx_strand_id
1 'polypeptide(L)'
;MNNDGFRLLDIRPIWEREKAHVPGSLHIPLFIKDDDNSLLTLLKKWVHFGYIGLWTGQKFTTINPQFLSQVESSVPDKDTKLLVACGEGLRSLMALSNLHEGGYRNLGWLVGGFNQAKDDDFPVVEGTDKLQYATIGGVSYYFLQLIIFIEAVGKKGS
;
A
#
# COMPACT_ATOMS: atom_id res chain seq x y z
N MET A 1 -2.53 27.50 -11.40
CA MET A 1 -2.18 26.06 -11.41
C MET A 1 -3.48 25.30 -11.55
N ASN A 2 -3.67 24.54 -12.64
CA ASN A 2 -4.93 23.85 -12.89
C ASN A 2 -5.19 22.85 -11.76
N ASN A 3 -6.25 23.09 -11.00
CA ASN A 3 -6.62 22.35 -9.79
C ASN A 3 -7.56 21.18 -10.11
N ASP A 4 -7.56 20.71 -11.36
CA ASP A 4 -8.58 19.79 -11.88
C ASP A 4 -8.28 18.31 -11.59
N GLY A 5 -7.03 17.98 -11.25
CA GLY A 5 -6.56 16.63 -10.99
C GLY A 5 -6.79 16.14 -9.56
N PHE A 6 -6.90 14.82 -9.39
CA PHE A 6 -6.90 14.19 -8.08
C PHE A 6 -5.51 14.19 -7.47
N ARG A 7 -5.41 14.45 -6.16
CA ARG A 7 -4.19 14.20 -5.38
C ARG A 7 -4.18 12.74 -4.95
N LEU A 8 -3.13 12.02 -5.35
CA LEU A 8 -2.94 10.63 -4.97
C LEU A 8 -2.54 10.53 -3.49
N LEU A 9 -3.30 9.76 -2.72
CA LEU A 9 -3.03 9.41 -1.33
C LEU A 9 -2.71 7.91 -1.26
N ASP A 10 -1.42 7.60 -1.11
CA ASP A 10 -0.93 6.24 -0.84
C ASP A 10 -1.11 5.95 0.65
N ILE A 11 -1.95 4.96 0.96
CA ILE A 11 -2.24 4.55 2.34
C ILE A 11 -1.57 3.25 2.73
N ARG A 12 -0.70 2.72 1.87
CA ARG A 12 0.04 1.49 2.16
C ARG A 12 0.97 1.70 3.35
N PRO A 13 1.25 0.65 4.13
CA PRO A 13 2.28 0.72 5.14
C PRO A 13 3.65 1.03 4.53
N ILE A 14 4.54 1.60 5.34
CA ILE A 14 5.84 2.11 4.88
C ILE A 14 6.67 1.07 4.11
N TRP A 15 6.66 -0.19 4.54
CA TRP A 15 7.44 -1.26 3.91
C TRP A 15 6.92 -1.71 2.53
N GLU A 16 5.68 -1.39 2.17
CA GLU A 16 5.19 -1.57 0.80
C GLU A 16 5.60 -0.36 -0.06
N ARG A 17 5.55 0.85 0.51
CA ARG A 17 5.93 2.09 -0.18
C ARG A 17 7.42 2.14 -0.53
N GLU A 18 8.28 1.71 0.39
CA GLU A 18 9.73 1.71 0.21
C GLU A 18 10.19 0.88 -0.99
N LYS A 19 9.41 -0.16 -1.37
CA LYS A 19 9.72 -0.98 -2.54
C LYS A 19 9.41 -0.28 -3.86
N ALA A 20 8.27 0.41 -3.93
CA ALA A 20 7.84 1.16 -5.11
C ALA A 20 6.74 2.16 -4.74
N HIS A 21 6.82 3.38 -5.26
CA HIS A 21 5.79 4.39 -5.08
C HIS A 21 5.77 5.42 -6.22
N VAL A 22 4.66 6.14 -6.34
CA VAL A 22 4.50 7.24 -7.29
C VAL A 22 5.09 8.51 -6.66
N PRO A 23 6.09 9.17 -7.28
CA PRO A 23 6.69 10.38 -6.73
C PRO A 23 5.64 11.50 -6.64
N GLY A 24 5.74 12.32 -5.60
CA GLY A 24 4.78 13.40 -5.33
C GLY A 24 3.42 12.94 -4.76
N SER A 25 3.17 11.63 -4.64
CA SER A 25 1.97 11.14 -3.92
C SER A 25 2.06 11.48 -2.43
N LEU A 26 0.95 11.90 -1.82
CA LEU A 26 0.85 12.00 -0.36
C LEU A 26 0.90 10.59 0.24
N HIS A 27 1.64 10.40 1.34
CA HIS A 27 1.72 9.12 2.03
C HIS A 27 1.30 9.23 3.47
N ILE A 28 0.21 8.55 3.82
CA ILE A 28 -0.30 8.47 5.19
C ILE A 28 -0.82 7.05 5.39
N PRO A 29 -0.09 6.18 6.11
CA PRO A 29 -0.42 4.77 6.21
C PRO A 29 -1.71 4.57 7.02
N LEU A 30 -2.65 3.79 6.48
CA LEU A 30 -3.82 3.33 7.24
C LEU A 30 -3.44 2.26 8.27
N PHE A 31 -2.46 1.42 7.93
CA PHE A 31 -1.93 0.38 8.81
C PHE A 31 -0.47 0.67 9.13
N ILE A 32 -0.14 0.58 10.41
CA ILE A 32 1.22 0.72 10.93
C ILE A 32 1.63 -0.56 11.63
N LYS A 33 2.93 -0.69 11.92
CA LYS A 33 3.46 -1.84 12.65
C LYS A 33 2.85 -1.89 14.05
N ASP A 34 2.44 -3.08 14.48
CA ASP A 34 2.01 -3.32 15.86
C ASP A 34 3.20 -3.67 16.75
N ASP A 35 3.62 -2.68 17.54
CA ASP A 35 4.71 -2.79 18.52
C ASP A 35 4.25 -3.32 19.89
N ASP A 36 2.99 -3.74 20.06
CA ASP A 36 2.56 -4.43 21.28
C ASP A 36 3.33 -5.76 21.44
N ASN A 37 4.06 -5.87 22.54
CA ASN A 37 4.89 -7.03 22.88
C ASN A 37 4.35 -7.78 24.11
N SER A 38 3.07 -7.63 24.43
CA SER A 38 2.44 -8.42 25.49
C SER A 38 2.53 -9.94 25.21
N LEU A 39 2.60 -10.75 26.27
CA LEU A 39 2.79 -12.21 26.18
C LEU A 39 1.73 -12.90 25.30
N LEU A 40 0.48 -12.42 25.37
CA LEU A 40 -0.63 -12.91 24.56
C LEU A 40 -0.48 -12.49 23.08
N THR A 41 -0.01 -11.27 22.83
CA THR A 41 0.29 -10.79 21.48
C THR A 41 1.48 -11.53 20.86
N LEU A 42 2.49 -11.91 21.66
CA LEU A 42 3.60 -12.76 21.22
C LEU A 42 3.14 -14.18 20.84
N LEU A 43 2.23 -14.78 21.62
CA LEU A 43 1.59 -16.07 21.30
C LEU A 43 0.78 -15.99 19.99
N LYS A 44 -0.03 -14.94 19.80
CA LYS A 44 -0.76 -14.70 18.54
C LYS A 44 0.20 -14.47 17.37
N LYS A 45 1.27 -13.69 17.57
CA LYS A 45 2.34 -13.47 16.60
C LYS A 45 2.93 -14.81 16.18
N TRP A 46 3.29 -15.71 17.10
CA TRP A 46 3.84 -17.04 16.77
C TRP A 46 2.94 -17.89 15.88
N VAL A 47 1.63 -17.95 16.17
CA VAL A 47 0.67 -18.72 15.35
C VAL A 47 0.49 -18.11 13.96
N HIS A 48 0.41 -16.77 13.86
CA HIS A 48 0.33 -16.08 12.57
C HIS A 48 1.64 -16.15 11.76
N PHE A 49 2.80 -16.08 12.42
CA PHE A 49 4.12 -16.10 11.77
C PHE A 49 4.54 -17.50 11.30
N GLY A 50 4.04 -18.58 11.92
CA GLY A 50 4.51 -19.94 11.66
C GLY A 50 4.40 -20.38 10.20
N TYR A 51 3.24 -20.17 9.57
CA TYR A 51 3.04 -20.56 8.17
C TYR A 51 2.66 -19.35 7.32
N ILE A 52 1.48 -18.76 7.53
CA ILE A 52 0.92 -17.74 6.63
C ILE A 52 1.77 -16.45 6.63
N GLY A 53 2.23 -15.99 7.80
CA GLY A 53 3.00 -14.75 7.92
C GLY A 53 4.39 -14.84 7.26
N LEU A 54 5.08 -15.97 7.38
CA LEU A 54 6.37 -16.18 6.71
C LEU A 54 6.23 -16.25 5.18
N TRP A 55 5.20 -16.95 4.69
CA TRP A 55 4.94 -17.08 3.26
C TRP A 55 4.50 -15.78 2.61
N THR A 56 3.60 -15.03 3.26
CA THR A 56 3.01 -13.79 2.71
C THR A 56 3.79 -12.52 3.07
N GLY A 57 4.70 -12.60 4.04
CA GLY A 57 5.38 -11.43 4.60
C GLY A 57 4.47 -10.50 5.41
N GLN A 58 3.29 -10.97 5.83
CA GLN A 58 2.37 -10.21 6.66
C GLN A 58 3.06 -9.84 7.98
N LYS A 59 3.34 -8.55 8.14
CA LYS A 59 3.76 -7.98 9.43
C LYS A 59 2.53 -7.85 10.32
N PHE A 60 2.72 -7.98 11.63
CA PHE A 60 1.67 -7.66 12.58
C PHE A 60 1.36 -6.16 12.48
N THR A 61 0.14 -5.82 12.09
CA THR A 61 -0.28 -4.44 11.86
C THR A 61 -1.45 -4.06 12.73
N THR A 62 -1.49 -2.79 13.13
CA THR A 62 -2.66 -2.16 13.73
C THR A 62 -3.13 -0.98 12.87
N ILE A 63 -4.39 -0.59 13.02
CA ILE A 63 -4.93 0.61 12.37
C ILE A 63 -4.22 1.83 12.95
N ASN A 64 -3.78 2.75 12.12
CA ASN A 64 -3.19 4.00 12.54
C ASN A 64 -4.27 4.90 13.17
N PRO A 65 -4.25 5.11 14.50
CA PRO A 65 -5.28 5.92 15.17
C PRO A 65 -5.21 7.40 14.79
N GLN A 66 -4.09 7.85 14.23
CA GLN A 66 -3.85 9.22 13.79
C GLN A 66 -4.09 9.39 12.28
N PHE A 67 -4.62 8.37 11.58
CA PHE A 67 -4.79 8.41 10.13
C PHE A 67 -5.57 9.66 9.69
N LEU A 68 -6.77 9.87 10.23
CA LEU A 68 -7.61 10.99 9.82
C LEU A 68 -6.95 12.35 10.14
N SER A 69 -6.43 12.52 11.35
CA SER A 69 -5.81 13.79 11.76
C SER A 69 -4.54 14.12 10.96
N GLN A 70 -3.77 13.11 10.55
CA GLN A 70 -2.62 13.29 9.66
C GLN A 70 -3.07 13.72 8.26
N VAL A 71 -4.17 13.14 7.74
CA VAL A 71 -4.72 13.55 6.43
C VAL A 71 -5.22 14.98 6.50
N GLU A 72 -5.94 15.36 7.57
CA GLU A 72 -6.41 16.73 7.81
C GLU A 72 -5.27 17.75 7.92
N SER A 73 -4.18 17.36 8.58
CA SER A 73 -2.99 18.23 8.69
C SER A 73 -2.34 18.46 7.32
N SER A 74 -2.38 17.45 6.43
CA SER A 74 -1.75 17.51 5.10
C SER A 74 -2.66 18.08 4.01
N VAL A 75 -3.98 17.93 4.18
CA VAL A 75 -5.03 18.31 3.23
C VAL A 75 -6.21 18.94 4.00
N PRO A 76 -6.03 20.15 4.55
CA PRO A 76 -7.07 20.77 5.39
C PRO A 76 -8.36 21.10 4.62
N ASP A 77 -8.26 21.32 3.30
CA ASP A 77 -9.40 21.57 2.43
C ASP A 77 -10.14 20.27 2.09
N LYS A 78 -11.35 20.13 2.64
CA LYS A 78 -12.25 18.98 2.48
C LYS A 78 -12.85 18.83 1.09
N ASP A 79 -12.77 19.87 0.26
CA ASP A 79 -13.14 19.83 -1.15
C ASP A 79 -12.00 19.32 -2.06
N THR A 80 -10.80 19.09 -1.52
CA THR A 80 -9.69 18.52 -2.30
C THR A 80 -10.08 17.16 -2.86
N LYS A 81 -9.90 16.97 -4.17
CA LYS A 81 -10.10 15.68 -4.85
C LYS A 81 -8.98 14.70 -4.43
N LEU A 82 -9.32 13.66 -3.70
CA LEU A 82 -8.36 12.62 -3.24
C LEU A 82 -8.59 11.31 -3.98
N LEU A 83 -7.55 10.76 -4.58
CA LEU A 83 -7.53 9.41 -5.13
C LEU A 83 -6.74 8.53 -4.18
N VAL A 84 -7.43 7.62 -3.49
CA VAL A 84 -6.83 6.78 -2.44
C VAL A 84 -6.37 5.45 -3.02
N ALA A 85 -5.09 5.13 -2.86
CA ALA A 85 -4.50 3.91 -3.37
C ALA A 85 -3.88 3.07 -2.26
N CYS A 86 -4.13 1.76 -2.33
CA CYS A 86 -3.47 0.76 -1.51
C CYS A 86 -2.98 -0.38 -2.40
N GLY A 87 -2.66 -1.53 -1.83
CA GLY A 87 -2.28 -2.72 -2.58
C GLY A 87 -3.36 -3.23 -3.55
N GLU A 88 -4.52 -3.62 -3.01
CA GLU A 88 -5.56 -4.36 -3.76
C GLU A 88 -6.93 -3.63 -3.83
N GLY A 89 -7.03 -2.44 -3.23
CA GLY A 89 -8.25 -1.62 -3.19
C GLY A 89 -9.09 -1.75 -1.91
N LEU A 90 -9.06 -2.90 -1.21
CA LEU A 90 -9.91 -3.12 -0.02
C LEU A 90 -9.59 -2.14 1.13
N ARG A 91 -8.30 -1.90 1.41
CA ARG A 91 -7.88 -0.92 2.41
C ARG A 91 -8.26 0.51 2.01
N SER A 92 -8.31 0.81 0.71
CA SER A 92 -8.73 2.11 0.21
C SER A 92 -10.20 2.37 0.51
N LEU A 93 -11.09 1.37 0.33
CA LEU A 93 -12.51 1.49 0.68
C LEU A 93 -12.71 1.81 2.17
N MET A 94 -11.94 1.15 3.04
CA MET A 94 -11.96 1.44 4.48
C MET A 94 -11.49 2.88 4.78
N ALA A 95 -10.39 3.33 4.17
CA ALA A 95 -9.93 4.70 4.31
C ALA A 95 -10.94 5.72 3.78
N LEU A 96 -11.63 5.41 2.68
CA LEU A 96 -12.70 6.26 2.14
C LEU A 96 -13.84 6.47 3.14
N SER A 97 -14.26 5.43 3.86
CA SER A 97 -15.26 5.56 4.94
C SER A 97 -14.78 6.55 6.00
N ASN A 98 -13.56 6.36 6.52
CA ASN A 98 -12.97 7.23 7.54
C ASN A 98 -12.84 8.70 7.07
N LEU A 99 -12.44 8.90 5.81
CA LEU A 99 -12.30 10.24 5.22
C LEU A 99 -13.66 10.89 4.97
N HIS A 100 -14.64 10.13 4.52
CA HIS A 100 -16.00 10.63 4.31
C HIS A 100 -16.64 11.04 5.65
N GLU A 101 -16.48 10.23 6.70
CA GLU A 101 -16.88 10.57 8.07
C GLU A 101 -16.14 11.83 8.58
N GLY A 102 -14.88 12.00 8.19
CA GLY A 102 -14.09 13.21 8.41
C GLY A 102 -14.47 14.41 7.52
N GLY A 103 -15.53 14.31 6.73
CA GLY A 103 -16.09 15.41 5.95
C GLY A 103 -15.48 15.64 4.56
N TYR A 104 -14.58 14.78 4.08
CA TYR A 104 -14.07 14.86 2.71
C TYR A 104 -15.14 14.41 1.72
N ARG A 105 -15.36 15.22 0.68
CA ARG A 105 -16.48 15.02 -0.26
C ARG A 105 -16.06 14.45 -1.61
N ASN A 106 -14.85 14.77 -2.06
CA ASN A 106 -14.36 14.42 -3.39
C ASN A 106 -13.36 13.26 -3.32
N LEU A 107 -13.88 12.06 -3.01
CA LEU A 107 -13.07 10.87 -2.81
C LEU A 107 -13.23 9.88 -3.97
N GLY A 108 -12.12 9.32 -4.41
CA GLY A 108 -12.06 8.17 -5.32
C GLY A 108 -11.01 7.17 -4.83
N TRP A 109 -11.01 5.96 -5.38
CA TRP A 109 -9.96 4.97 -5.11
C TRP A 109 -9.53 4.24 -6.38
N LEU A 110 -8.31 3.72 -6.36
CA LEU A 110 -7.80 2.87 -7.44
C LEU A 110 -8.36 1.45 -7.31
N VAL A 111 -9.21 1.04 -8.24
CA VAL A 111 -9.80 -0.31 -8.26
C VAL A 111 -8.72 -1.36 -8.50
N GLY A 112 -8.63 -2.36 -7.61
CA GLY A 112 -7.54 -3.34 -7.62
C GLY A 112 -6.21 -2.80 -7.09
N GLY A 113 -6.15 -1.53 -6.69
CA GLY A 113 -4.98 -0.88 -6.12
C GLY A 113 -3.74 -0.92 -7.03
N PHE A 114 -2.56 -0.73 -6.42
CA PHE A 114 -1.29 -0.76 -7.14
C PHE A 114 -0.94 -2.14 -7.70
N ASN A 115 -1.57 -3.22 -7.24
CA ASN A 115 -1.35 -4.58 -7.76
C ASN A 115 -1.80 -4.73 -9.22
N GLN A 116 -2.70 -3.85 -9.68
CA GLN A 116 -3.13 -3.81 -11.08
C GLN A 116 -2.49 -2.68 -11.89
N ALA A 117 -1.56 -1.93 -11.30
CA ALA A 117 -0.85 -0.87 -12.01
C ALA A 117 0.07 -1.47 -13.09
N LYS A 118 -0.08 -0.95 -14.31
CA LYS A 118 0.78 -1.24 -15.46
C LYS A 118 1.90 -0.22 -15.55
N ASP A 119 2.94 -0.56 -16.32
CA ASP A 119 4.14 0.28 -16.48
C ASP A 119 3.80 1.69 -17.03
N ASP A 120 2.73 1.83 -17.82
CA ASP A 120 2.31 3.10 -18.43
C ASP A 120 1.21 3.85 -17.63
N ASP A 121 0.71 3.28 -16.53
CA ASP A 121 -0.36 3.91 -15.73
C ASP A 121 0.16 5.12 -14.93
N PHE A 122 1.47 5.12 -14.61
CA PHE A 122 2.15 6.21 -13.92
C PHE A 122 3.42 6.62 -14.69
N PRO A 123 3.64 7.93 -14.92
CA PRO A 123 4.76 8.39 -15.75
C PRO A 123 6.12 8.10 -15.13
N VAL A 124 6.18 8.08 -13.80
CA VAL A 124 7.39 7.79 -13.02
C VAL A 124 7.00 6.96 -11.81
N VAL A 125 7.83 5.98 -11.48
CA VAL A 125 7.76 5.18 -10.25
C VAL A 125 9.16 5.16 -9.64
N GLU A 126 9.24 5.43 -8.34
CA GLU A 126 10.47 5.38 -7.56
C GLU A 126 10.50 4.13 -6.67
N GLY A 127 11.65 3.46 -6.60
CA GLY A 127 11.86 2.26 -5.80
C GLY A 127 12.67 1.21 -6.52
N THR A 128 12.91 0.09 -5.86
CA THR A 128 13.65 -1.05 -6.42
C THR A 128 12.75 -2.04 -7.15
N ASP A 129 11.45 -1.99 -6.91
CA ASP A 129 10.45 -2.89 -7.48
C ASP A 129 9.41 -2.15 -8.33
N LYS A 130 8.53 -2.91 -9.00
CA LYS A 130 7.33 -2.38 -9.64
C LYS A 130 6.18 -2.23 -8.64
N LEU A 131 5.31 -1.25 -8.85
CA LEU A 131 4.11 -1.02 -8.04
C LEU A 131 3.27 -2.31 -7.86
N GLN A 132 3.10 -3.06 -8.94
CA GLN A 132 2.36 -4.33 -8.97
C GLN A 132 2.88 -5.41 -8.01
N TYR A 133 4.15 -5.35 -7.62
CA TYR A 133 4.80 -6.36 -6.77
C TYR A 133 5.13 -5.84 -5.37
N ALA A 134 4.95 -4.54 -5.12
CA ALA A 134 5.36 -3.91 -3.88
C ALA A 134 4.63 -4.44 -2.63
N THR A 135 3.45 -5.03 -2.79
CA THR A 135 2.70 -5.67 -1.69
C THR A 135 3.19 -7.06 -1.35
N ILE A 136 3.96 -7.71 -2.23
CA ILE A 136 4.39 -9.10 -2.07
C ILE A 136 5.59 -9.14 -1.12
N GLY A 137 5.48 -9.90 -0.04
CA GLY A 137 6.53 -10.05 0.95
C GLY A 137 6.82 -11.52 1.29
N GLY A 138 7.75 -11.72 2.22
CA GLY A 138 8.08 -13.04 2.74
C GLY A 138 8.67 -13.97 1.68
N VAL A 139 8.45 -15.28 1.84
CA VAL A 139 8.94 -16.31 0.90
C VAL A 139 8.34 -16.11 -0.50
N SER A 140 7.11 -15.59 -0.61
CA SER A 140 6.45 -15.32 -1.89
C SER A 140 7.23 -14.33 -2.77
N TYR A 141 7.95 -13.38 -2.16
CA TYR A 141 8.77 -12.43 -2.91
C TYR A 141 9.93 -13.12 -3.63
N TYR A 142 10.65 -14.01 -2.94
CA TYR A 142 11.74 -14.78 -3.56
C TYR A 142 11.24 -15.75 -4.62
N PHE A 143 10.06 -16.35 -4.40
CA PHE A 143 9.45 -17.23 -5.39
C PHE A 143 9.06 -16.47 -6.66
N LEU A 144 8.50 -15.26 -6.52
CA LEU A 144 8.23 -14.37 -7.65
C LEU A 144 9.51 -14.02 -8.41
N GLN A 145 10.58 -13.64 -7.70
CA GLN A 145 11.86 -13.33 -8.33
C GLN A 145 12.42 -14.52 -9.13
N LEU A 146 12.28 -15.74 -8.59
CA LEU A 146 12.67 -16.95 -9.29
C LEU A 146 11.86 -17.17 -10.58
N ILE A 147 10.53 -16.99 -10.54
CA ILE A 147 9.67 -17.11 -11.73
C ILE A 147 10.09 -16.09 -12.79
N ILE A 148 10.25 -14.81 -12.41
CA ILE A 148 10.67 -13.74 -13.34
C ILE A 148 12.02 -14.08 -13.98
N PHE A 149 12.96 -14.60 -13.19
CA PHE A 149 14.27 -15.02 -13.70
C PHE A 149 14.15 -16.16 -14.73
N ILE A 150 13.37 -17.20 -14.42
CA ILE A 150 13.16 -18.34 -15.32
C ILE A 150 12.52 -17.88 -16.64
N GLU A 151 11.51 -17.01 -16.58
CA GLU A 151 10.86 -16.44 -17.77
C GLU A 151 11.83 -15.62 -18.63
N ALA A 152 12.69 -14.82 -18.00
CA ALA A 152 13.70 -14.01 -18.69
C ALA A 152 14.74 -14.89 -19.39
N VAL A 153 15.18 -15.99 -18.77
CA VAL A 153 16.09 -16.96 -19.39
C VAL A 153 15.41 -17.68 -20.56
N GLY A 154 14.16 -18.13 -20.38
CA GLY A 154 13.40 -18.81 -21.44
C GLY A 154 13.18 -17.95 -22.68
N LYS A 155 12.88 -16.65 -22.51
CA LYS A 155 12.74 -15.70 -23.63
C LYS A 155 14.05 -15.40 -24.37
N LYS A 156 15.21 -15.57 -23.73
CA LYS A 156 16.52 -15.31 -24.34
C LYS A 156 17.06 -16.49 -25.15
N GLY A 157 16.51 -17.69 -24.93
CA GLY A 157 16.88 -18.92 -25.62
C GLY A 157 15.97 -19.29 -26.80
N SER A 158 14.92 -18.51 -27.06
CA SER A 158 14.03 -18.60 -28.23
C SER A 158 14.32 -17.47 -29.22
#